data_AF-A0AAV6YFS2-F1
#
_entry.id   AF-A0AAV6YFS2-F1
#
_cell.length_a   1.000
_cell.length_b   1.000
_cell.length_c   1.000
_cell.angle_alpha   90.00
_cell.angle_beta   90.00
_cell.angle_gamma   90.00
#
_symmetry.space_group_name_H-M   'P 1'
#
loop_
_entity.id
_entity.type
_entity.pdbx_description
1 polymer ?
#
loop_
_entity_poly.entity_id
_entity_poly.type
_entity_poly.pdbx_seq_one_letter_code
_entity_poly.pdbx_strand_id
1 'polypeptide(L)'
;SQRSQTEAVTFLANHDDSRALYAIPGLDYVSHEDILPYNSTDQVPIQHELFERFLSYDQTKVPPFEARETLRAWQEKNHPWLELSDVHRETTENIRVTVIPFYMGMREAQNSHVYWVSDSYSSS
;
A
#
# COMPACT_ATOMS: atom_id res chain seq x y z
N SER A 1 4.22 -12.38 -25.05
CA SER A 1 2.94 -12.20 -24.35
C SER A 1 3.20 -11.47 -23.05
N GLN A 2 2.99 -10.16 -23.03
CA GLN A 2 3.19 -9.33 -21.85
C GLN A 2 1.93 -9.47 -21.01
N ARG A 3 1.98 -10.27 -19.93
CA ARG A 3 0.94 -10.15 -18.90
C ARG A 3 1.12 -8.75 -18.32
N SER A 4 0.15 -7.88 -18.53
CA SER A 4 0.02 -6.67 -17.74
C SER A 4 -0.23 -7.14 -16.30
N GLN A 5 0.84 -7.26 -15.51
CA GLN A 5 0.70 -7.23 -14.06
C GLN A 5 0.07 -5.87 -13.78
N THR A 6 -1.17 -5.86 -13.30
CA THR A 6 -1.77 -4.65 -12.75
C THR A 6 -0.88 -4.26 -11.58
N GLU A 7 -0.05 -3.24 -11.74
CA GLU A 7 0.73 -2.70 -10.63
C GLU A 7 -0.27 -2.32 -9.53
N ALA A 8 -0.06 -2.83 -8.32
CA ALA A 8 -0.90 -2.45 -7.20
C ALA A 8 -0.72 -0.95 -6.94
N VAL A 9 -1.84 -0.26 -6.75
CA VAL A 9 -1.88 1.18 -6.53
C VAL A 9 -2.63 1.44 -5.23
N THR A 10 -1.89 1.92 -4.23
CA THR A 10 -2.48 2.43 -2.99
C THR A 10 -2.74 3.93 -3.13
N PHE A 11 -3.96 4.36 -2.79
CA PHE A 11 -4.35 5.77 -2.74
C PHE A 11 -4.23 6.30 -1.30
N LEU A 12 -3.56 7.44 -1.14
CA LEU A 12 -3.47 8.16 0.12
C LEU A 12 -4.25 9.46 0.03
N ALA A 13 -5.16 9.69 0.98
CA ALA A 13 -5.91 10.94 1.11
C ALA A 13 -5.06 12.01 1.81
N ASN A 14 -5.23 13.28 1.45
CA ASN A 14 -4.57 14.42 2.08
C ASN A 14 -5.60 15.26 2.86
N HIS A 15 -5.21 15.80 4.03
CA HIS A 15 -6.11 16.54 4.92
C HIS A 15 -6.33 18.01 4.52
N ASP A 16 -5.40 18.60 3.77
CA ASP A 16 -5.63 19.92 3.20
C ASP A 16 -6.60 19.77 2.04
N ASP A 17 -7.58 20.69 1.94
CA ASP A 17 -8.56 20.94 0.86
C ASP A 17 -8.06 20.77 -0.60
N SER A 18 -6.77 20.48 -0.78
CA SER A 18 -6.15 19.91 -1.95
C SER A 18 -6.78 18.57 -2.38
N ARG A 19 -7.46 18.66 -3.52
CA ARG A 19 -8.05 17.62 -4.38
C ARG A 19 -7.09 16.52 -4.86
N ALA A 20 -5.97 16.26 -4.18
CA ALA A 20 -4.92 15.38 -4.65
C ALA A 20 -4.97 14.03 -3.92
N LEU A 21 -5.59 13.05 -4.56
CA LEU A 21 -5.34 11.65 -4.27
C LEU A 21 -3.93 11.31 -4.75
N TYR A 22 -3.07 10.84 -3.85
CA TYR A 22 -1.74 10.39 -4.24
C TYR A 22 -1.75 8.87 -4.39
N ALA A 23 -1.58 8.42 -5.63
CA ALA A 23 -1.34 7.03 -5.96
C ALA A 23 0.17 6.77 -5.96
N ILE A 24 0.62 5.76 -5.20
CA ILE A 24 2.01 5.30 -5.27
C ILE A 24 2.02 3.97 -6.02
N PRO A 25 2.50 3.94 -7.27
CA PRO A 25 2.69 2.68 -8.00
C PRO A 25 3.60 1.74 -7.21
N GLY A 26 3.23 0.46 -7.15
CA GLY A 26 4.02 -0.57 -6.46
C GLY A 26 3.90 -0.55 -4.93
N LEU A 27 3.06 0.32 -4.36
CA LEU A 27 2.70 0.28 -2.95
C LEU A 27 1.37 -0.48 -2.77
N ASP A 28 1.37 -1.48 -1.90
CA ASP A 28 0.19 -2.31 -1.61
C ASP A 28 0.12 -2.71 -0.14
N TYR A 29 -1.04 -3.20 0.28
CA TYR A 29 -1.26 -3.87 1.55
C TYR A 29 -1.22 -5.38 1.35
N VAL A 30 -0.51 -6.06 2.26
CA VAL A 30 -0.49 -7.51 2.31
C VAL A 30 -0.88 -7.98 3.70
N SER A 31 -1.72 -9.01 3.77
CA SER A 31 -2.05 -9.63 5.04
C SER A 31 -0.83 -10.38 5.57
N HIS A 32 -0.68 -10.47 6.89
CA HIS A 32 0.45 -11.20 7.48
C HIS A 32 0.46 -12.69 7.06
N GLU A 33 -0.70 -13.30 6.85
CA GLU A 33 -0.85 -14.70 6.45
C GLU A 33 -0.38 -14.96 5.01
N ASP A 34 -0.37 -13.93 4.15
CA ASP A 34 0.08 -14.04 2.77
C ASP A 34 1.57 -13.72 2.59
N ILE A 35 2.27 -13.33 3.66
CA ILE A 35 3.72 -13.11 3.63
C ILE A 35 4.42 -14.47 3.71
N LEU A 36 5.16 -14.82 2.64
CA LEU A 36 6.08 -15.95 2.62
C LEU A 36 7.51 -15.44 2.86
N PRO A 37 8.07 -15.55 4.07
CA PRO A 37 9.39 -15.02 4.37
C PRO A 37 10.46 -15.76 3.57
N TYR A 38 11.32 -15.01 2.89
CA TYR A 38 12.50 -15.55 2.22
C TYR A 38 13.69 -14.62 2.43
N ASN A 39 14.90 -15.15 2.26
CA ASN A 39 16.14 -14.38 2.33
C ASN A 39 16.79 -14.37 0.95
N SER A 40 17.23 -13.20 0.51
CA SER A 40 18.06 -13.04 -0.68
C SER A 40 19.50 -12.71 -0.28
N THR A 41 20.46 -13.10 -1.12
CA THR A 41 21.86 -12.67 -1.03
C THR A 41 22.13 -11.37 -1.80
N ASP A 42 21.16 -10.91 -2.59
CA ASP A 42 21.29 -9.71 -3.41
C ASP A 42 21.17 -8.45 -2.55
N GLN A 43 21.97 -7.43 -2.85
CA GLN A 43 21.87 -6.13 -2.17
C GLN A 43 20.61 -5.35 -2.57
N VAL A 44 20.05 -5.63 -3.74
CA VAL A 44 18.82 -5.01 -4.27
C VAL A 44 17.85 -6.12 -4.72
N PRO A 45 17.21 -6.82 -3.77
CA PRO A 45 16.34 -7.96 -4.08
C PRO A 45 14.99 -7.57 -4.67
N ILE A 46 14.57 -6.31 -4.52
CA ILE A 46 13.30 -5.78 -5.05
C ILE A 46 13.60 -4.63 -6.01
N GLN A 47 13.19 -4.78 -7.26
CA GLN A 47 13.34 -3.74 -8.29
C GLN A 47 12.23 -2.70 -8.15
N HIS A 48 12.45 -1.67 -7.33
CA HIS A 48 11.53 -0.55 -7.18
C HIS A 48 12.27 0.74 -6.84
N GLU A 49 11.84 1.89 -7.39
CA GLU A 49 12.51 3.18 -7.16
C GLU A 49 12.52 3.61 -5.68
N LEU A 50 11.51 3.19 -4.91
CA LEU A 50 11.43 3.48 -3.48
C LEU A 50 12.32 2.56 -2.63
N PHE A 51 12.78 1.42 -3.16
CA PHE A 51 13.50 0.42 -2.38
C PHE A 51 14.77 1.01 -1.76
N GLU A 52 15.65 1.56 -2.60
CA GLU A 52 16.90 2.19 -2.13
C GLU A 52 16.67 3.54 -1.43
N ARG A 53 15.53 4.20 -1.72
CA ARG A 53 15.16 5.43 -1.02
C ARG A 53 14.72 5.17 0.41
N PHE A 54 14.04 4.05 0.67
CA PHE A 54 13.48 3.70 1.98
C PHE A 54 14.37 2.78 2.80
N LEU A 55 15.18 1.93 2.17
CA LEU A 55 15.96 0.91 2.85
C LEU A 55 17.45 1.08 2.61
N SER A 56 18.26 0.84 3.63
CA SER A 56 19.71 0.73 3.55
C SER A 56 20.14 -0.69 3.87
N TYR A 57 20.97 -1.27 2.99
CA TYR A 57 21.54 -2.59 3.21
C TYR A 57 22.57 -2.57 4.35
N ASP A 58 22.40 -3.45 5.32
CA ASP A 58 23.34 -3.68 6.43
C ASP A 58 23.48 -5.19 6.68
N GLN A 59 24.62 -5.75 6.29
CA GLN A 59 24.94 -7.17 6.45
C GLN A 59 25.01 -7.64 7.90
N THR A 60 25.04 -6.73 8.88
CA THR A 60 25.09 -7.07 10.31
C THR A 60 23.70 -7.29 10.92
N LYS A 61 22.63 -6.99 10.18
CA LYS A 61 21.24 -7.06 10.64
C LYS A 61 20.49 -8.23 10.01
N VAL A 62 19.43 -8.67 10.68
CA VAL A 62 18.51 -9.71 10.18
C VAL A 62 17.07 -9.20 10.37
N PRO A 63 16.32 -8.90 9.29
CA PRO A 63 16.75 -8.89 7.88
C PRO A 63 17.85 -7.85 7.58
N PRO A 64 18.65 -8.01 6.51
CA PRO A 64 19.81 -7.16 6.21
C PRO A 64 19.43 -5.79 5.61
N PHE A 65 18.29 -5.23 6.04
CA PHE A 65 17.77 -3.95 5.58
C PHE A 65 17.25 -3.15 6.76
N GLU A 66 17.74 -1.93 6.91
CA GLU A 66 17.28 -0.97 7.90
C GLU A 66 16.47 0.16 7.26
N ALA A 67 15.48 0.65 8.00
CA ALA A 67 14.68 1.81 7.59
C ALA A 67 15.54 3.09 7.60
N ARG A 68 15.64 3.75 6.45
CA ARG A 68 16.21 5.09 6.33
C ARG A 68 15.27 6.14 6.92
N GLU A 69 15.80 7.32 7.21
CA GLU A 69 15.03 8.45 7.73
C GLU A 69 13.87 8.86 6.83
N THR A 70 14.07 8.74 5.52
CA THR A 70 13.04 8.94 4.49
C THR A 70 11.82 8.04 4.67
N LEU A 71 12.01 6.76 5.02
CA LEU A 71 10.91 5.83 5.29
C LEU A 71 10.20 6.21 6.59
N ARG A 72 10.96 6.57 7.64
CA ARG A 72 10.39 6.95 8.94
C ARG A 72 9.52 8.21 8.81
N ALA A 73 10.05 9.26 8.20
CA ALA A 73 9.30 10.49 7.93
C ALA A 73 8.09 10.26 7.03
N TRP A 74 8.22 9.38 6.02
CA TRP A 74 7.07 8.99 5.18
C TRP A 74 6.02 8.24 5.99
N GLN A 75 6.42 7.30 6.85
CA GLN A 75 5.50 6.55 7.70
C GLN A 75 4.77 7.49 8.65
N GLU A 76 5.47 8.38 9.38
CA GLU A 76 4.85 9.33 10.30
C GLU A 76 3.82 10.23 9.61
N LYS A 77 4.12 10.71 8.39
CA LYS A 77 3.21 11.54 7.61
C LYS A 77 1.97 10.78 7.15
N ASN A 78 2.13 9.52 6.76
CA ASN A 78 1.06 8.74 6.12
C ASN A 78 0.33 7.79 7.07
N HIS A 79 0.86 7.54 8.28
CA HIS A 79 0.32 6.57 9.24
C HIS A 79 -1.18 6.72 9.50
N PRO A 80 -1.75 7.94 9.69
CA PRO A 80 -3.19 8.08 9.91
C PRO A 80 -4.07 7.57 8.76
N TRP A 81 -3.52 7.52 7.54
CA TRP A 81 -4.21 7.07 6.33
C TRP A 81 -3.86 5.64 5.94
N LEU A 82 -2.73 5.13 6.46
CA LEU A 82 -2.32 3.75 6.31
C LEU A 82 -3.03 2.81 7.28
N GLU A 83 -3.62 3.35 8.35
CA GLU A 83 -4.43 2.58 9.26
C GLU A 83 -5.71 2.12 8.55
N LEU A 84 -5.78 0.81 8.29
CA LEU A 84 -6.93 0.21 7.64
C LEU A 84 -8.15 0.38 8.55
N SER A 85 -9.16 1.08 8.05
CA SER A 85 -10.40 1.31 8.81
C SER A 85 -11.21 0.03 8.94
N ASP A 86 -11.20 -0.82 7.91
CA ASP A 86 -11.86 -2.12 7.90
C ASP A 86 -11.18 -3.05 6.89
N VAL A 87 -11.30 -4.36 7.10
CA VAL A 87 -10.86 -5.40 6.17
C VAL A 87 -11.96 -6.47 6.12
N HIS A 88 -12.64 -6.58 4.98
CA HIS A 88 -13.67 -7.58 4.79
C HIS A 88 -13.10 -8.79 4.06
N ARG A 89 -13.33 -9.99 4.60
CA ARG A 89 -12.81 -11.24 4.03
C ARG A 89 -13.88 -12.32 4.06
N GLU A 90 -14.21 -12.85 2.89
CA GLU A 90 -15.18 -13.94 2.74
C GLU A 90 -14.57 -15.09 1.94
N THR A 91 -15.00 -16.33 2.21
CA THR A 91 -14.60 -17.50 1.43
C THR A 91 -15.81 -18.33 1.09
N THR A 92 -16.10 -18.45 -0.20
CA THR A 92 -17.23 -19.22 -0.73
C THR A 92 -16.72 -20.09 -1.86
N GLU A 93 -17.10 -21.37 -1.88
CA GLU A 93 -16.67 -22.34 -2.91
C GLU A 93 -15.13 -22.41 -3.10
N ASN A 94 -14.37 -22.33 -2.01
CA ASN A 94 -12.90 -22.29 -1.97
C ASN A 94 -12.27 -21.07 -2.67
N ILE A 95 -13.05 -20.03 -2.96
CA ILE A 95 -12.55 -18.75 -3.45
C ILE A 95 -12.57 -17.79 -2.28
N ARG A 96 -11.39 -17.33 -1.85
CA ARG A 96 -11.28 -16.30 -0.82
C ARG A 96 -11.21 -14.93 -1.47
N VAL A 97 -12.07 -14.02 -1.05
CA VAL A 97 -12.09 -12.62 -1.49
C VAL A 97 -11.78 -11.75 -0.28
N THR A 98 -10.80 -10.85 -0.44
CA THR A 98 -10.51 -9.80 0.54
C THR A 98 -10.77 -8.44 -0.09
N VAL A 99 -11.50 -7.59 0.63
CA VAL A 99 -11.84 -6.23 0.24
C VAL A 99 -11.33 -5.28 1.31
N ILE A 100 -10.54 -4.30 0.88
CA ILE A 100 -10.04 -3.24 1.74
C ILE A 100 -10.57 -1.91 1.20
N PRO A 101 -11.55 -1.27 1.88
CA PRO A 101 -12.08 0.01 1.47
C PRO A 101 -11.16 1.16 1.89
N PHE A 102 -10.97 2.11 0.98
CA PHE A 102 -10.24 3.35 1.19
C PHE A 102 -11.15 4.53 0.94
N TYR A 103 -11.32 5.36 1.96
CA TYR A 103 -11.99 6.64 1.79
C TYR A 103 -11.05 7.63 1.09
N MET A 104 -11.48 8.13 -0.06
CA MET A 104 -10.70 9.01 -0.94
C MET A 104 -11.05 10.50 -0.77
N GLY A 105 -12.01 10.83 0.09
CA GLY A 105 -12.42 12.21 0.35
C GLY A 105 -13.83 12.54 -0.14
N MET A 106 -14.20 13.82 0.00
CA MET A 106 -15.53 14.34 -0.33
C MET A 106 -15.39 15.59 -1.20
N ARG A 107 -16.29 15.75 -2.15
CA ARG A 107 -16.44 16.97 -2.94
C ARG A 107 -17.82 17.58 -2.71
N GLU A 108 -17.86 18.86 -2.37
CA GLU A 108 -19.10 19.63 -2.43
C GLU A 108 -19.46 19.94 -3.90
N ALA A 109 -20.69 19.59 -4.28
CA ALA A 109 -21.24 19.85 -5.60
C ALA A 109 -22.65 20.42 -5.45
N GLN A 110 -22.82 21.73 -5.71
CA GLN A 110 -24.10 22.44 -5.87
C GLN A 110 -25.24 21.88 -4.99
N ASN A 111 -25.16 22.10 -3.67
CA ASN A 111 -26.08 21.61 -2.61
C ASN A 111 -26.08 20.09 -2.33
N SER A 112 -25.05 19.37 -2.74
CA SER A 112 -24.86 17.94 -2.41
C SER A 112 -23.42 17.61 -2.06
N HIS A 113 -23.23 16.55 -1.28
CA HIS A 113 -21.91 15.99 -0.95
C HIS A 113 -21.69 14.72 -1.76
N VAL A 114 -20.59 14.68 -2.52
CA VAL A 114 -20.16 13.50 -3.28
C VAL A 114 -18.97 12.88 -2.56
N TYR A 115 -19.07 11.62 -2.17
CA TYR A 115 -18.01 10.88 -1.48
C TYR A 115 -17.28 9.96 -2.47
N TRP A 116 -15.96 9.92 -2.39
CA TRP A 116 -15.12 9.06 -3.20
C TRP A 116 -14.58 7.92 -2.34
N VAL A 117 -14.71 6.69 -2.83
CA VAL A 117 -14.17 5.48 -2.22
C VAL A 117 -13.47 4.64 -3.28
N SER A 118 -12.39 3.96 -2.90
CA SER A 118 -11.72 2.94 -3.71
C SER A 118 -11.65 1.66 -2.90
N ASP A 119 -11.75 0.52 -3.56
CA ASP A 119 -11.60 -0.78 -2.93
C ASP A 119 -10.40 -1.50 -3.54
N SER A 120 -9.54 -2.08 -2.70
CA SER A 120 -8.55 -3.06 -3.16
C SER A 120 -9.15 -4.46 -3.05
N TYR A 121 -9.04 -5.24 -4.11
CA TYR A 121 -9.54 -6.61 -4.20
C TYR A 121 -8.37 -7.58 -4.36
N SER A 122 -8.29 -8.57 -3.49
CA SER A 122 -7.41 -9.73 -3.69
C SER A 122 -8.21 -11.03 -3.64
N SER A 123 -7.82 -11.98 -4.49
CA SER A 123 -8.42 -13.31 -4.54
C SER A 123 -7.33 -14.38 -4.58
N SER A 124 -7.51 -15.43 -3.77
CA SER A 124 -6.59 -16.56 -3.62
C SER A 124 -7.34 -17.88 -3.57
#